data_AF-A0A7U6KLQ5-F1
#
_entry.id   AF-A0A7U6KLQ5-F1
#
_cell.length_a   1.000
_cell.length_b   1.000
_cell.length_c   1.000
_cell.angle_alpha   90.00
_cell.angle_beta   90.00
_cell.angle_gamma   90.00
#
_symmetry.space_group_name_H-M   'P 1'
#
loop_
_entity.id
_entity.type
_entity.pdbx_description
1 polymer ?
#
loop_
_entity_poly.entity_id
_entity_poly.type
_entity_poly.pdbx_seq_one_letter_code
_entity_poly.pdbx_strand_id
1 'polypeptide(L)'
;MRMDHQLAERWIAPQAHVLDLGCGNGELLAHLQQKLGVTGYGLEIDEDKINEAIGNGLSIVEQDLNDGLARFADNSFDTVVMARALQAVKAPDVLLLDMLRVAREAIITF
;
A
#
# COMPACT_ATOMS: atom_id res chain seq x y z
N MET A 1 -12.00 -10.29 -7.54
CA MET A 1 -10.66 -10.31 -6.94
C MET A 1 -9.63 -10.66 -8.00
N ARG A 2 -8.61 -9.82 -8.17
CA ARG A 2 -7.59 -9.89 -9.23
C ARG A 2 -6.42 -10.80 -8.84
N MET A 3 -5.71 -11.38 -9.81
CA MET A 3 -4.63 -12.36 -9.57
C MET A 3 -3.41 -11.76 -8.83
N ASP A 4 -3.06 -10.52 -9.12
CA ASP A 4 -2.01 -9.75 -8.46
C ASP A 4 -2.26 -9.61 -6.96
N HIS A 5 -3.49 -9.31 -6.55
CA HIS A 5 -3.87 -9.22 -5.14
C HIS A 5 -3.70 -10.57 -4.41
N GLN A 6 -4.09 -11.67 -5.06
CA GLN A 6 -3.91 -13.03 -4.49
C GLN A 6 -2.44 -13.43 -4.37
N LEU A 7 -1.59 -12.92 -5.27
CA LEU A 7 -0.17 -13.19 -5.23
C LEU A 7 0.50 -12.40 -4.10
N ALA A 8 0.16 -11.12 -3.94
CA ALA A 8 0.64 -10.30 -2.83
C ALA A 8 0.26 -10.88 -1.46
N GLU A 9 -0.98 -11.36 -1.31
CA GLU A 9 -1.46 -12.02 -0.07
C GLU A 9 -0.53 -13.16 0.39
N ARG A 10 0.04 -13.94 -0.54
CA ARG A 10 0.90 -15.08 -0.20
C ARG A 10 2.22 -14.70 0.46
N TRP A 11 2.65 -13.46 0.29
CA TRP A 11 3.91 -12.96 0.85
C TRP A 11 3.68 -12.08 2.09
N ILE A 12 2.43 -11.70 2.38
CA ILE A 12 2.11 -10.88 3.54
C ILE A 12 1.86 -11.77 4.75
N ALA A 13 2.57 -11.49 5.85
CA ALA A 13 2.38 -12.20 7.10
C ALA A 13 0.98 -11.89 7.71
N PRO A 14 0.31 -12.87 8.33
CA PRO A 14 -0.90 -12.61 9.12
C PRO A 14 -0.66 -11.53 10.18
N GLN A 15 -1.66 -10.68 10.40
CA GLN A 15 -1.65 -9.57 11.37
C GLN A 15 -0.57 -8.50 11.14
N ALA A 16 0.12 -8.52 10.00
CA ALA A 16 1.11 -7.51 9.65
C ALA A 16 0.52 -6.09 9.65
N HIS A 17 1.35 -5.10 9.98
CA HIS A 17 1.05 -3.69 9.73
C HIS A 17 1.51 -3.29 8.33
N VAL A 18 0.57 -2.95 7.46
CA VAL A 18 0.77 -2.80 6.01
C VAL A 18 0.59 -1.35 5.55
N LEU A 19 1.45 -0.91 4.64
CA LEU A 19 1.27 0.30 3.86
C LEU A 19 1.00 -0.06 2.39
N ASP A 20 -0.16 0.30 1.86
CA ASP A 20 -0.56 0.02 0.47
C ASP A 20 -0.40 1.29 -0.40
N LEU A 21 0.56 1.29 -1.32
CA LEU A 21 0.92 2.46 -2.14
C LEU A 21 0.15 2.47 -3.46
N GLY A 22 -0.62 3.54 -3.69
CA GLY A 22 -1.51 3.62 -4.84
C GLY A 22 -2.69 2.64 -4.69
N CYS A 23 -3.28 2.62 -3.50
CA CYS A 23 -4.26 1.59 -3.10
C CYS A 23 -5.57 1.65 -3.89
N GLY A 24 -5.81 2.73 -4.66
CA GLY A 24 -7.06 2.94 -5.36
C GLY A 24 -8.23 2.97 -4.39
N ASN A 25 -9.29 2.23 -4.71
CA ASN A 25 -10.47 2.08 -3.85
C ASN A 25 -10.24 1.10 -2.67
N GLY A 26 -9.02 0.62 -2.48
CA GLY A 26 -8.62 -0.20 -1.34
C GLY A 26 -9.07 -1.66 -1.40
N GLU A 27 -9.43 -2.20 -2.57
CA GLU A 27 -9.83 -3.62 -2.73
C GLU A 27 -8.78 -4.58 -2.13
N LEU A 28 -7.49 -4.29 -2.34
CA LEU A 28 -6.40 -5.10 -1.80
C LEU A 28 -6.36 -5.02 -0.26
N LEU A 29 -6.25 -3.81 0.29
CA LEU A 29 -6.16 -3.62 1.73
C LEU A 29 -7.38 -4.19 2.48
N ALA A 30 -8.60 -3.98 1.97
CA ALA A 30 -9.82 -4.56 2.53
C ALA A 30 -9.77 -6.08 2.58
N HIS A 31 -9.30 -6.71 1.49
CA HIS A 31 -9.17 -8.16 1.45
C HIS A 31 -8.12 -8.67 2.43
N LEU A 32 -6.96 -8.02 2.51
CA LEU A 32 -5.91 -8.41 3.46
C LEU A 32 -6.41 -8.28 4.90
N GLN A 33 -7.19 -7.24 5.21
CA GLN A 33 -7.79 -7.06 6.54
C GLN A 33 -8.75 -8.22 6.86
N GLN A 34 -9.60 -8.62 5.90
CA GLN A 34 -10.55 -9.70 6.08
C GLN A 34 -9.90 -11.09 6.18
N LYS A 35 -8.87 -11.36 5.39
CA LYS A 35 -8.26 -12.71 5.29
C LYS A 35 -7.13 -12.95 6.26
N LEU A 36 -6.27 -11.94 6.43
CA LEU A 36 -5.04 -12.04 7.19
C LEU A 36 -5.10 -11.25 8.49
N GLY A 37 -6.14 -10.44 8.71
CA GLY A 37 -6.26 -9.60 9.91
C GLY A 37 -5.21 -8.51 9.96
N VAL A 38 -4.70 -8.04 8.81
CA VAL A 38 -3.71 -6.96 8.78
C VAL A 38 -4.29 -5.67 9.32
N THR A 39 -3.43 -4.76 9.74
CA THR A 39 -3.77 -3.36 10.03
C THR A 39 -2.97 -2.46 9.09
N GLY A 40 -3.34 -1.19 8.92
CA GLY A 40 -2.55 -0.36 7.99
C GLY A 40 -3.26 0.82 7.39
N TYR A 41 -2.58 1.44 6.43
CA TYR A 41 -3.05 2.59 5.68
C TYR A 41 -2.88 2.37 4.17
N GLY A 42 -3.79 2.95 3.39
CA GLY A 42 -3.60 3.12 1.95
C GLY A 42 -3.15 4.54 1.61
N LEU A 43 -2.28 4.69 0.61
CA LEU A 43 -1.96 5.98 -0.02
C LEU A 43 -2.63 6.07 -1.39
N GLU A 44 -3.36 7.15 -1.61
CA GLU A 44 -4.00 7.45 -2.89
C GLU A 44 -4.05 8.97 -3.09
N ILE A 45 -4.08 9.43 -4.34
CA ILE A 45 -4.18 10.84 -4.71
C ILE A 45 -5.54 11.17 -5.34
N ASP A 46 -6.23 10.16 -5.87
CA ASP A 46 -7.54 10.27 -6.51
C ASP A 46 -8.66 10.37 -5.46
N GLU A 47 -9.28 11.54 -5.36
CA GLU A 47 -10.34 11.85 -4.38
C GLU A 47 -11.54 10.90 -4.45
N ASP A 48 -11.96 10.50 -5.66
CA ASP A 48 -13.11 9.61 -5.82
C ASP A 48 -12.80 8.22 -5.24
N LYS A 49 -11.60 7.71 -5.50
CA LYS A 49 -11.15 6.43 -4.94
C LYS A 49 -10.93 6.48 -3.43
N ILE A 50 -10.41 7.59 -2.92
CA ILE A 50 -10.27 7.82 -1.47
C ILE A 50 -11.66 7.74 -0.81
N ASN A 51 -12.65 8.42 -1.36
CA ASN A 51 -14.02 8.40 -0.85
C ASN A 51 -14.63 6.98 -0.86
N GLU A 52 -14.43 6.21 -1.94
CA GLU A 52 -14.85 4.80 -1.98
C GLU A 52 -14.17 3.96 -0.90
N ALA A 53 -12.84 4.09 -0.75
CA ALA A 53 -12.06 3.33 0.21
C ALA A 53 -12.45 3.65 1.67
N ILE A 54 -12.67 4.93 1.98
CA ILE A 54 -13.19 5.36 3.30
C ILE A 54 -14.60 4.80 3.53
N GLY A 55 -15.46 4.81 2.50
CA GLY A 55 -16.79 4.19 2.55
C GLY A 55 -16.76 2.69 2.88
N ASN A 56 -15.65 2.02 2.53
CA ASN A 56 -15.39 0.61 2.88
C ASN A 56 -14.77 0.43 4.28
N GLY A 57 -14.63 1.50 5.07
CA GLY A 57 -14.07 1.47 6.42
C GLY A 57 -12.55 1.44 6.48
N LEU A 58 -11.87 1.78 5.38
CA LEU A 58 -10.41 1.77 5.30
C LEU A 58 -9.81 3.10 5.77
N SER A 59 -8.59 3.02 6.30
CA SER A 59 -7.80 4.21 6.65
C SER A 59 -6.93 4.62 5.48
N ILE A 60 -7.20 5.80 4.90
CA ILE A 60 -6.53 6.30 3.70
C ILE A 60 -5.87 7.64 4.00
N VAL A 61 -4.67 7.83 3.48
CA VAL A 61 -3.94 9.10 3.52
C VAL A 61 -3.82 9.61 2.09
N GLU A 62 -4.36 10.81 1.86
CA GLU A 62 -4.20 11.51 0.58
C GLU A 62 -2.73 11.93 0.40
N GLN A 63 -2.06 11.41 -0.62
CA GLN A 63 -0.66 11.70 -0.88
C GLN A 63 -0.24 11.37 -2.32
N ASP A 64 0.54 12.25 -2.94
CA ASP A 64 1.26 11.95 -4.17
C ASP A 64 2.49 11.08 -3.86
N LEU A 65 2.60 9.91 -4.49
CA LEU A 65 3.77 9.04 -4.36
C LEU A 65 5.06 9.68 -4.88
N ASN A 66 4.96 10.71 -5.74
CA ASN A 66 6.11 11.48 -6.18
C ASN A 66 6.72 12.35 -5.06
N ASP A 67 5.97 12.61 -3.99
CA ASP A 67 6.48 13.29 -2.78
C ASP A 67 7.22 12.32 -1.83
N GLY A 68 7.27 11.03 -2.19
CA GLY A 68 7.95 9.99 -1.43
C GLY A 68 7.20 9.62 -0.14
N LEU A 69 7.92 9.02 0.82
CA LEU A 69 7.35 8.47 2.07
C LEU A 69 7.92 9.16 3.32
N ALA A 70 8.45 10.37 3.19
CA ALA A 70 9.13 11.09 4.29
C ALA A 70 8.24 11.35 5.52
N ARG A 71 6.91 11.34 5.38
CA ARG A 71 5.96 11.47 6.49
C ARG A 71 5.89 10.23 7.38
N PHE A 72 6.39 9.10 6.90
CA PHE A 72 6.44 7.85 7.63
C PHE A 72 7.85 7.64 8.21
N ALA A 73 7.87 7.25 9.49
CA ALA A 73 9.11 6.94 10.19
C ALA A 73 9.74 5.64 9.66
N ASP A 74 11.04 5.50 9.88
CA ASP A 74 11.75 4.28 9.51
C ASP A 74 11.20 3.07 10.26
N ASN A 75 11.08 1.93 9.58
CA ASN A 75 10.54 0.68 10.12
C ASN A 75 9.16 0.80 10.81
N SER A 76 8.32 1.75 10.37
CA SER A 76 6.98 1.92 10.93
C SER A 76 5.98 0.86 10.46
N PHE A 77 6.30 0.10 9.41
CA PHE A 77 5.48 -0.96 8.85
C PHE A 77 6.22 -2.30 8.82
N ASP A 78 5.45 -3.39 8.79
CA ASP A 78 6.00 -4.73 8.56
C ASP A 78 6.21 -4.95 7.06
N THR A 79 5.19 -4.61 6.27
CA THR A 79 5.20 -4.79 4.82
C THR A 79 4.67 -3.54 4.13
N VAL A 80 5.35 -3.11 3.08
CA VAL A 80 4.81 -2.14 2.11
C VAL A 80 4.51 -2.87 0.81
N VAL A 81 3.32 -2.63 0.26
CA VAL A 81 2.86 -3.25 -0.98
C VAL A 81 2.56 -2.17 -2.01
N MET A 82 2.95 -2.43 -3.25
CA MET A 82 2.60 -1.59 -4.39
C MET A 82 2.13 -2.47 -5.54
N ALA A 83 0.82 -2.43 -5.81
CA ALA A 83 0.22 -3.14 -6.93
C ALA A 83 -0.01 -2.18 -8.10
N ARG A 84 0.79 -2.30 -9.17
CA ARG A 84 0.61 -1.59 -10.44
C ARG A 84 0.63 -0.06 -10.35
N ALA A 85 1.43 0.51 -9.46
CA ALA A 85 1.62 1.97 -9.39
C ALA A 85 3.05 2.42 -9.78
N LEU A 86 4.04 1.52 -9.84
CA LEU A 86 5.44 1.91 -10.00
C LEU A 86 5.70 2.65 -11.32
N GLN A 87 5.03 2.24 -12.40
CA GLN A 87 5.17 2.87 -13.72
C GLN A 87 4.63 4.30 -13.80
N ALA A 88 3.85 4.74 -12.81
CA ALA A 88 3.28 6.09 -12.75
C ALA A 88 4.16 7.07 -11.94
N VAL A 89 5.23 6.58 -11.29
CA VAL A 89 6.10 7.39 -10.43
C VAL A 89 7.30 7.92 -11.22
N LYS A 90 7.68 9.18 -11.00
CA LYS A 90 8.78 9.85 -11.72
C LYS A 90 10.16 9.32 -11.35
N ALA A 91 10.36 8.95 -10.08
CA ALA A 91 11.63 8.46 -9.53
C ALA A 91 11.41 7.10 -8.82
N PRO A 92 11.18 6.02 -9.58
CA PRO A 92 10.83 4.72 -9.00
C PRO A 92 11.97 4.12 -8.16
N ASP A 93 13.22 4.38 -8.51
CA ASP A 93 14.40 3.98 -7.75
C ASP A 93 14.43 4.60 -6.35
N VAL A 94 14.10 5.89 -6.25
CA VAL A 94 14.00 6.60 -4.96
C VAL A 94 12.85 6.03 -4.14
N LEU A 95 11.68 5.83 -4.75
CA LEU A 95 10.52 5.29 -4.04
C LEU A 95 10.77 3.87 -3.52
N LEU A 96 11.46 3.02 -4.28
CA LEU A 96 11.82 1.66 -3.83
C LEU A 96 12.75 1.67 -2.61
N LEU A 97 13.69 2.61 -2.55
CA LEU A 97 14.53 2.80 -1.35
C LEU A 97 13.69 3.29 -0.17
N ASP A 98 12.76 4.20 -0.41
CA ASP A 98 11.85 4.71 0.63
C ASP A 98 10.92 3.61 1.16
N MET A 99 10.43 2.71 0.29
CA MET A 99 9.66 1.53 0.66
C MET A 99 10.44 0.65 1.66
N LEU A 100 11.71 0.36 1.37
CA LEU A 100 12.58 -0.44 2.25
C LEU A 100 13.05 0.32 3.51
N ARG A 101 12.95 1.65 3.52
CA ARG A 101 13.21 2.47 4.71
C ARG A 101 12.04 2.37 5.70
N VAL A 102 10.81 2.44 5.22
CA VAL A 102 9.61 2.48 6.08
C VAL A 102 9.12 1.09 6.49
N ALA A 103 9.49 0.02 5.75
CA ALA A 103 9.04 -1.33 6.00
C ALA A 103 10.16 -2.36 5.90
N ARG A 104 9.98 -3.50 6.60
CA ARG A 104 10.95 -4.62 6.55
C ARG A 104 10.91 -5.38 5.23
N GLU A 105 9.73 -5.49 4.63
CA GLU A 105 9.51 -6.16 3.36
C GLU A 105 8.79 -5.25 2.37
N ALA A 106 9.22 -5.27 1.11
CA ALA A 106 8.59 -4.53 0.01
C ALA A 106 8.10 -5.51 -1.05
N ILE A 107 6.80 -5.48 -1.34
CA ILE A 107 6.17 -6.31 -2.37
C ILE A 107 5.74 -5.41 -3.53
N ILE A 108 6.21 -5.73 -4.74
CA ILE A 108 5.87 -5.00 -5.96
C ILE A 108 5.29 -5.96 -7.00
N THR A 109 4.13 -5.62 -7.55
CA THR A 109 3.51 -6.35 -8.67
C THR A 109 3.23 -5.42 -9.85
N PHE A 110 3.37 -5.92 -11.07
CA PHE A 110 3.27 -5.17 -12.34
C PHE A 110 2.11 -5.63 -13.21
#